data_AF-A0AAJ1QAZ5-F1
#
_entry.id   AF-A0AAJ1QAZ5-F1
#
_cell.length_a   1.000
_cell.length_b   1.000
_cell.length_c   1.000
_cell.angle_alpha   90.00
_cell.angle_beta   90.00
_cell.angle_gamma   90.00
#
_symmetry.space_group_name_H-M   'P 1'
#
loop_
_entity.id
_entity.type
_entity.pdbx_description
1 polymer ?
#
loop_
_entity_poly.entity_id
_entity_poly.type
_entity_poly.pdbx_seq_one_letter_code
_entity_poly.pdbx_strand_id
1 'polypeptide(L)' 'DHLDRLVADELSQIFGHPAIRDSEGDFAIRVGTCMVFVRTTPDASELLLFAALVHNIEGRSRAVEVLNDLNVQSRYG' A
#
# COMPACT_ATOMS: atom_id res chain seq x y z
N ASP A 1 1.90 15.94 8.11
CA ASP A 1 2.48 16.33 9.41
C ASP A 1 1.91 15.64 10.66
N HIS A 2 0.63 15.79 11.02
CA HIS A 2 0.10 15.09 12.21
C HIS A 2 -0.19 13.61 11.93
N LEU A 3 -0.92 13.31 10.84
CA LEU A 3 -1.22 11.94 10.44
C LEU A 3 0.06 11.13 10.17
N ASP A 4 1.06 11.74 9.54
CA ASP A 4 2.40 11.15 9.37
C ASP A 4 3.03 10.70 10.69
N ARG A 5 2.94 11.52 11.73
CA ARG A 5 3.51 11.20 13.04
C ARG A 5 2.76 10.04 13.69
N LEU A 6 1.43 10.04 13.60
CA LEU A 6 0.62 8.92 14.11
C LEU A 6 0.98 7.62 13.40
N VAL A 7 1.11 7.62 12.08
CA VAL A 7 1.51 6.44 11.31
C VAL A 7 2.94 6.02 11.69
N ALA A 8 3.88 6.96 11.76
CA ALA A 8 5.26 6.66 12.14
C ALA A 8 5.35 6.03 13.54
N ASP A 9 4.64 6.59 14.52
CA ASP A 9 4.63 6.13 15.90
C ASP A 9 4.00 4.73 15.99
N GLU A 10 2.86 4.51 15.36
CA GLU A 10 2.16 3.22 15.34
C GLU A 10 3.02 2.13 14.69
N LEU A 11 3.58 2.40 13.50
CA LEU A 11 4.45 1.45 12.83
C LEU A 11 5.73 1.18 13.65
N SER A 12 6.27 2.19 14.34
CA SER A 12 7.44 2.00 15.18
C SER A 12 7.16 1.12 16.39
N GLN A 13 5.96 1.24 16.98
CA GLN A 13 5.51 0.36 18.06
C GLN A 13 5.32 -1.08 17.57
N ILE A 14 4.66 -1.27 16.42
CA ILE A 14 4.40 -2.60 15.85
C ILE A 14 5.70 -3.33 15.49
N PHE A 15 6.67 -2.63 14.90
CA PHE A 15 7.91 -3.25 14.41
C PHE A 15 9.08 -3.21 15.41
N GLY A 16 8.97 -2.43 16.49
CA GLY A 16 10.04 -2.28 17.48
C GLY A 16 11.26 -1.49 16.98
N HIS A 17 11.14 -0.80 15.84
CA HIS A 17 12.17 0.05 15.26
C HIS A 17 11.54 1.23 14.50
N PRO A 18 12.27 2.32 14.23
CA PRO A 18 11.72 3.44 13.47
C PRO A 18 11.13 3.02 12.12
N ALA A 19 9.97 3.58 11.78
CA ALA A 19 9.33 3.35 10.49
C ALA A 19 10.24 3.79 9.33
N ILE A 20 10.39 2.92 8.32
CA ILE A 20 11.25 3.18 7.16
C ILE A 20 10.43 3.92 6.11
N ARG A 21 10.99 4.99 5.55
CA ARG A 21 10.42 5.71 4.40
C ARG A 21 11.23 5.45 3.13
N ASP A 22 10.56 5.45 2.00
CA ASP A 22 11.20 5.44 0.69
C ASP A 22 11.57 6.86 0.22
N SER A 23 12.04 6.97 -1.03
CA SER A 23 12.40 8.27 -1.64
C SER A 23 11.22 9.19 -1.93
N GLU A 24 10.00 8.66 -1.99
CA GLU A 24 8.77 9.44 -2.17
C GLU A 24 8.16 9.86 -0.83
N GLY A 25 8.72 9.36 0.29
CA GLY A 25 8.26 9.64 1.63
C GLY A 25 7.23 8.65 2.15
N ASP A 26 6.96 7.56 1.43
CA ASP A 26 5.99 6.55 1.84
C ASP A 26 6.58 5.61 2.87
N PHE A 27 5.75 5.20 3.84
CA PHE A 27 6.17 4.18 4.79
C PHE A 27 6.18 2.81 4.13
N ALA A 28 7.35 2.20 4.08
CA ALA A 28 7.52 0.88 3.49
C ALA A 28 7.41 -0.20 4.57
N ILE A 29 6.41 -1.07 4.47
CA ILE A 29 6.15 -2.16 5.41
C ILE A 29 6.16 -3.52 4.70
N ARG A 30 6.53 -4.58 5.42
CA ARG A 30 6.49 -5.95 4.91
C ARG A 30 5.23 -6.66 5.42
N VAL A 31 4.41 -7.16 4.50
CA VAL A 31 3.22 -7.97 4.81
C VAL A 31 3.35 -9.31 4.10
N GLY A 32 3.64 -10.36 4.88
CA GLY A 32 4.01 -11.66 4.33
C GLY A 32 5.22 -11.54 3.40
N THR A 33 5.04 -11.87 2.12
CA THR A 33 6.10 -11.76 1.10
C THR A 33 6.14 -10.39 0.40
N CYS A 34 5.09 -9.56 0.55
CA CYS A 34 4.92 -8.34 -0.24
C CYS A 34 5.35 -7.08 0.52
N MET A 35 5.96 -6.13 -0.21
CA MET A 35 6.14 -4.77 0.28
C MET A 35 4.86 -3.98 0.04
N VAL A 36 4.40 -3.28 1.08
CA VAL A 36 3.27 -2.35 1.04
C VAL A 36 3.79 -0.96 1.39
N PHE A 37 3.36 0.05 0.65
CA PHE A 37 3.69 1.45 0.83
C PHE A 37 2.45 2.15 1.38
N VAL A 38 2.63 2.88 2.49
CA VAL A 38 1.56 3.63 3.14
C VAL A 38 1.85 5.12 2.98
N ARG A 39 0.91 5.83 2.36
CA ARG A 39 0.96 7.27 2.13
C ARG A 39 -0.20 7.96 2.83
N THR A 40 0.09 9.00 3.60
CA THR A 40 -0.95 9.88 4.15
C THR A 40 -1.40 10.88 3.10
N THR A 41 -2.70 11.13 2.97
CA THR A 41 -3.14 12.21 2.08
C THR A 41 -2.88 13.59 2.67
N PRO A 42 -2.66 14.64 1.85
CA PRO A 42 -2.37 15.98 2.34
C PRO A 42 -3.46 16.58 3.22
N ASP A 43 -4.72 16.20 2.98
CA ASP A 43 -5.89 16.62 3.75
C ASP A 43 -6.10 15.80 5.03
N ALA A 44 -5.27 14.78 5.27
CA ALA A 44 -5.34 13.84 6.38
C ALA A 44 -6.68 13.07 6.50
N SER A 45 -7.45 12.99 5.40
CA SER A 45 -8.74 12.29 5.38
C SER A 45 -8.59 10.77 5.25
N GLU A 46 -7.52 10.30 4.63
CA GLU A 46 -7.34 8.89 4.32
C GLU A 46 -5.86 8.46 4.27
N LEU A 47 -5.68 7.14 4.25
CA LEU A 47 -4.40 6.50 3.98
C LEU A 47 -4.49 5.76 2.66
N LEU A 48 -3.52 5.98 1.78
CA LEU A 48 -3.36 5.20 0.57
C LEU A 48 -2.39 4.05 0.87
N LEU A 49 -2.82 2.83 0.57
CA LEU A 49 -1.99 1.63 0.69
C LEU A 49 -1.76 1.05 -0.71
N PHE A 50 -0.51 0.87 -1.08
CA PHE A 50 -0.12 0.36 -2.39
C PHE A 50 0.90 -0.77 -2.28
N ALA A 51 0.78 -1.80 -3.12
CA ALA A 51 1.76 -2.86 -3.24
C ALA A 51 2.01 -3.16 -4.72
N ALA A 52 3.27 -3.06 -5.16
CA ALA A 52 3.65 -3.50 -6.49
C ALA A 52 3.80 -5.04 -6.50
N LEU A 53 2.78 -5.74 -7.02
CA LEU A 53 2.76 -7.20 -7.06
C LEU A 53 3.30 -7.81 -8.36
N VAL A 54 3.12 -7.12 -9.48
CA VAL A 54 3.44 -7.63 -10.81
C VAL A 54 4.43 -6.70 -11.51
N HIS A 55 5.58 -7.24 -11.89
CA HIS A 55 6.65 -6.48 -12.55
C HIS A 55 6.58 -6.56 -14.09
N ASN A 56 6.01 -7.62 -14.65
CA ASN A 56 5.80 -7.77 -16.09
C ASN A 56 4.58 -8.65 -16.38
N ILE A 57 3.89 -8.38 -17.49
CA ILE A 57 2.67 -9.09 -17.91
C ILE A 57 2.75 -9.41 -19.40
N GLU A 58 2.66 -10.69 -19.72
CA GLU A 58 2.30 -11.18 -21.05
C GLU A 58 0.77 -11.29 -21.16
N GLY A 59 0.20 -11.04 -22.35
CA GLY A 59 -1.25 -11.16 -22.54
C GLY A 59 -2.08 -10.12 -21.78
N ARG A 60 -1.71 -8.84 -21.88
CA ARG A 60 -2.30 -7.73 -21.12
C ARG A 60 -3.84 -7.67 -21.15
N SER A 61 -4.48 -7.95 -22.28
CA SER A 61 -5.94 -7.91 -22.38
C SER A 61 -6.61 -8.88 -21.41
N ARG A 62 -6.13 -10.14 -21.35
CA ARG A 62 -6.69 -11.15 -20.46
C ARG A 62 -6.41 -10.84 -18.99
N ALA A 63 -5.23 -10.32 -18.69
CA ALA A 63 -4.89 -9.89 -17.33
C ALA A 63 -5.82 -8.77 -16.84
N VAL A 64 -6.15 -7.80 -17.70
CA VAL A 64 -7.10 -6.71 -17.38
C VAL A 64 -8.50 -7.26 -17.14
N GLU A 65 -8.98 -8.21 -17.95
CA GLU A 65 -10.29 -8.86 -17.73
C GLU A 65 -10.36 -9.51 -16.34
N VAL A 66 -9.36 -10.33 -15.99
CA VAL A 66 -9.33 -11.01 -14.69
C VAL A 66 -9.24 -10.01 -13.52
N LEU A 67 -8.42 -8.96 -13.65
CA LEU A 67 -8.34 -7.92 -12.62
C LEU A 67 -9.68 -7.19 -12.44
N ASN A 68 -10.40 -6.92 -13.52
CA ASN A 68 -11.72 -6.31 -13.44
C ASN A 68 -12.72 -7.23 -12.75
N ASP A 69 -12.74 -8.52 -13.10
CA ASP A 69 -13.63 -9.51 -12.46
C ASP A 69 -13.37 -9.58 -10.94
N LEU A 70 -12.09 -9.64 -10.53
CA LEU A 70 -11.71 -9.66 -9.12
C LEU A 70 -12.11 -8.37 -8.38
N ASN A 71 -11.90 -7.20 -9.00
CA ASN A 71 -12.25 -5.91 -8.41
C ASN A 71 -13.77 -5.75 -8.24
N VAL A 72 -14.57 -6.28 -9.18
CA VAL A 72 -16.04 -6.28 -9.07
C VAL A 72 -16.48 -7.20 -7.94
N GLN A 73 -15.95 -8.43 -7.88
CA GLN A 73 -16.26 -9.38 -6.80
C GLN A 73 -15.93 -8.79 -5.42
N SER A 74 -14.77 -8.17 -5.25
CA SER A 74 -14.39 -7.57 -3.97
C SER A 74 -15.27 -6.40 -3.54
N ARG A 75 -15.95 -5.71 -4.47
CA ARG A 75 -16.81 -4.56 -4.16
C ARG A 75 -18.23 -4.94 -3.75
N TYR A 76 -18.71 -6.10 -4.20
CA TYR A 76 -20.11 -6.50 -4.05
C TYR A 76 -20.32 -7.90 -3.45
N GLY A 77 -19.24 -8.65 -3.22
CA GLY A 77 -19.26 -9.97 -2.57
C GLY A 77 -19.00 -9.92 -1.07
#